data_AF-A0A1Y1MW24-F1
#
_entry.id   AF-A0A1Y1MW24-F1
#
_cell.length_a   1.000
_cell.length_b   1.000
_cell.length_c   1.000
_cell.angle_alpha   90.00
_cell.angle_beta   90.00
_cell.angle_gamma   90.00
#
_symmetry.space_group_name_H-M   'P 1'
#
loop_
_entity.id
_entity.type
_entity.pdbx_description
1 polymer ?
#
loop_
_entity_poly.entity_id
_entity_poly.type
_entity_poly.pdbx_seq_one_letter_code
_entity_poly.pdbx_strand_id
1 'polypeptide(L)'
;MAFLRTDETFFIDSDEPLQTRIDARTAAKMIARNRQDIIAGELSRLAGEEYLEDIMQHMRQMENETLPDASLIDLQREIQWFMRPYLIDFLVEAHAAFALLPETLFLT
;
A
#
# COMPACT_ATOMS: atom_id res chain seq x y z
N MET A 1 -42.96 7.38 -61.64
CA MET A 1 -42.68 6.72 -60.35
C MET A 1 -41.17 6.58 -60.22
N ALA A 2 -40.65 6.95 -59.04
CA ALA A 2 -39.33 6.73 -58.43
C ALA A 2 -38.13 6.27 -59.28
N PHE A 3 -36.96 6.90 -59.11
CA PHE A 3 -35.73 6.27 -58.54
C PHE A 3 -34.58 7.31 -58.38
N LEU A 4 -34.05 7.37 -57.14
CA LEU A 4 -32.72 7.78 -56.60
C LEU A 4 -31.62 8.26 -57.57
N ARG A 5 -30.70 9.19 -57.23
CA ARG A 5 -29.77 9.15 -56.09
C ARG A 5 -28.89 10.45 -56.01
N THR A 6 -28.45 10.75 -54.77
CA THR A 6 -27.24 11.49 -54.34
C THR A 6 -27.05 12.94 -54.72
N ASP A 7 -27.28 13.84 -53.76
CA ASP A 7 -26.36 14.96 -53.55
C ASP A 7 -26.08 15.15 -52.05
N GLU A 8 -24.80 15.27 -51.77
CA GLU A 8 -24.11 15.39 -50.49
C GLU A 8 -24.58 16.61 -49.69
N THR A 9 -25.53 16.45 -48.75
CA THR A 9 -25.84 17.50 -47.78
C THR A 9 -25.11 17.25 -46.47
N PHE A 10 -23.85 17.68 -46.46
CA PHE A 10 -23.19 18.41 -45.36
C PHE A 10 -23.68 18.05 -43.94
N PHE A 11 -23.02 17.07 -43.31
CA PHE A 11 -23.09 16.90 -41.86
C PHE A 11 -22.41 18.10 -41.22
N ILE A 12 -23.19 19.03 -40.67
CA ILE A 12 -22.69 20.06 -39.76
C ILE A 12 -22.27 19.33 -38.49
N ASP A 13 -20.95 19.18 -38.31
CA ASP A 13 -20.36 18.80 -37.05
C ASP A 13 -20.67 19.92 -36.05
N SER A 14 -21.76 19.75 -35.32
CA SER A 14 -22.07 20.63 -34.21
C SER A 14 -21.16 20.19 -33.09
N ASP A 15 -20.15 21.01 -32.78
CA ASP A 15 -19.35 20.94 -31.55
C ASP A 15 -20.29 21.00 -30.32
N GLU A 16 -20.97 19.90 -30.01
CA GLU A 16 -21.55 19.67 -28.70
C GLU A 16 -20.39 19.31 -27.78
N PRO A 17 -20.16 20.04 -26.68
CA PRO A 17 -19.18 19.62 -25.71
C PRO A 17 -19.64 18.25 -25.20
N LEU A 18 -18.91 17.21 -25.56
CA LEU A 18 -19.10 15.86 -25.03
C LEU A 18 -18.81 15.93 -23.52
N GLN A 19 -19.78 16.38 -22.73
CA GLN A 19 -19.81 16.06 -21.31
C GLN A 19 -19.86 14.54 -21.28
N THR A 20 -18.73 13.90 -20.97
CA THR A 20 -18.65 12.48 -20.67
C THR A 20 -19.59 12.23 -19.50
N ARG A 21 -20.88 12.02 -19.78
CA ARG A 21 -21.90 11.76 -18.79
C ARG A 21 -21.49 10.45 -18.16
N ILE A 22 -21.02 10.50 -16.91
CA ILE A 22 -20.77 9.30 -16.13
C ILE A 22 -22.07 8.52 -16.13
N ASP A 23 -22.08 7.36 -16.79
CA ASP A 23 -23.27 6.51 -16.86
C ASP A 23 -23.82 6.29 -15.44
N ALA A 24 -25.14 6.35 -15.27
CA ALA A 24 -25.78 6.17 -13.96
C ALA A 24 -25.32 4.87 -13.27
N ARG A 25 -25.02 3.83 -14.05
CA ARG A 25 -24.44 2.57 -13.59
C ARG A 25 -23.03 2.72 -13.03
N THR A 26 -22.19 3.53 -13.67
CA THR A 26 -20.82 3.84 -13.22
C THR A 26 -20.86 4.70 -11.95
N ALA A 27 -21.73 5.70 -11.91
CA ALA A 27 -21.95 6.51 -10.70
C ALA A 27 -22.44 5.66 -9.52
N ALA A 28 -23.42 4.78 -9.74
CA ALA A 28 -23.92 3.87 -8.70
C ALA A 28 -22.82 2.91 -8.18
N LYS A 29 -21.96 2.39 -9.07
CA LYS A 29 -20.81 1.56 -8.67
C LYS A 29 -19.79 2.34 -7.83
N MET A 30 -19.48 3.58 -8.21
CA MET A 30 -18.57 4.44 -7.45
C MET A 30 -19.12 4.74 -6.05
N ILE A 31 -20.42 5.03 -5.92
CA ILE A 31 -21.10 5.24 -4.64
C ILE A 31 -21.05 3.97 -3.78
N ALA A 32 -21.32 2.81 -4.38
CA ALA A 32 -21.28 1.53 -3.67
C ALA A 32 -19.86 1.22 -3.16
N ARG A 33 -18.82 1.42 -3.98
CA ARG A 33 -17.42 1.25 -3.58
C ARG A 33 -17.04 2.20 -2.44
N ASN A 34 -17.37 3.48 -2.57
CA ASN A 34 -17.08 4.47 -1.53
C ASN A 34 -17.75 4.10 -0.19
N ARG A 35 -19.00 3.61 -0.24
CA ARG A 35 -19.68 3.12 0.96
C ARG A 35 -18.97 1.91 1.57
N GLN A 36 -18.49 0.98 0.75
CA GLN A 36 -17.70 -0.16 1.22
C GLN A 36 -16.39 0.29 1.87
N ASP A 37 -15.69 1.24 1.26
CA ASP A 37 -14.42 1.78 1.79
C ASP A 37 -14.63 2.46 3.16
N ILE A 38 -15.73 3.21 3.32
CA ILE A 38 -16.10 3.83 4.61
C ILE A 38 -16.38 2.76 5.67
N ILE A 39 -17.18 1.73 5.33
CA ILE A 39 -17.50 0.66 6.27
C ILE A 39 -16.23 -0.11 6.66
N ALA A 40 -15.37 -0.43 5.68
CA ALA A 40 -14.11 -1.11 5.93
C ALA A 40 -13.21 -0.29 6.87
N GLY A 41 -13.06 1.01 6.61
CA GLY A 41 -12.28 1.92 7.46
C GLY A 41 -12.80 1.96 8.90
N GLU A 42 -14.12 2.04 9.08
CA GLU A 42 -14.71 2.06 10.43
C GLU A 42 -14.55 0.72 11.16
N LEU A 43 -14.74 -0.41 10.47
CA LEU A 43 -14.48 -1.72 11.05
C LEU A 43 -13.01 -1.89 11.44
N SER A 44 -12.08 -1.43 10.61
CA SER A 44 -10.64 -1.45 10.94
C SER A 44 -10.31 -0.57 12.15
N ARG A 45 -10.94 0.61 12.28
CA ARG A 45 -10.77 1.48 13.45
C ARG A 45 -11.27 0.82 14.72
N LEU A 46 -12.48 0.25 14.69
CA LEU A 46 -13.09 -0.42 15.85
C LEU A 46 -12.26 -1.64 16.29
N ALA A 47 -11.83 -2.48 15.35
CA ALA A 47 -10.95 -3.61 15.65
C ALA A 47 -9.61 -3.14 16.22
N GLY A 48 -9.04 -2.06 15.67
CA GLY A 48 -7.81 -1.46 16.19
C GLY A 48 -7.96 -1.01 17.65
N GLU A 49 -9.06 -0.35 18.00
CA GLU A 49 -9.35 0.09 19.37
C GLU A 49 -9.57 -1.08 20.33
N GLU A 50 -10.26 -2.13 19.89
CA GLU A 50 -10.51 -3.34 20.67
C GLU A 50 -9.22 -4.08 21.03
N TYR A 51 -8.31 -4.26 20.07
CA TYR A 51 -7.09 -5.05 20.27
C TYR A 51 -5.87 -4.24 20.69
N LEU A 52 -5.93 -2.91 20.76
CA LEU A 52 -4.76 -2.07 21.01
C LEU A 52 -4.05 -2.45 22.32
N GLU A 53 -4.80 -2.62 23.39
CA GLU A 53 -4.23 -2.94 24.71
C GLU A 53 -3.56 -4.32 24.70
N ASP A 54 -4.24 -5.32 24.14
CA ASP A 54 -3.73 -6.69 24.00
C ASP A 54 -2.47 -6.75 23.14
N ILE A 55 -2.46 -6.04 22.00
CA ILE A 55 -1.30 -5.93 21.11
C ILE A 55 -0.12 -5.30 21.87
N MET A 56 -0.35 -4.18 22.55
CA MET A 56 0.71 -3.50 23.30
C MET A 56 1.24 -4.36 24.46
N GLN A 57 0.37 -5.10 25.16
CA GLN A 57 0.79 -6.02 26.20
C GLN A 57 1.62 -7.17 25.63
N HIS A 58 1.17 -7.77 24.53
CA HIS A 58 1.89 -8.84 23.86
C HIS A 58 3.26 -8.36 23.33
N MET A 59 3.33 -7.18 22.72
CA MET A 59 4.59 -6.60 22.24
C MET A 59 5.61 -6.41 23.37
N ARG A 60 5.19 -5.91 24.53
CA ARG A 60 6.07 -5.78 25.72
C ARG A 60 6.55 -7.13 26.25
N GLN A 61 5.71 -8.15 26.19
CA GLN A 61 6.13 -9.50 26.56
C GLN A 61 7.19 -10.02 25.58
N MET A 62 6.90 -9.93 24.27
CA MET A 62 7.78 -10.40 23.21
C MET A 62 9.13 -9.68 23.19
N GLU A 63 9.19 -8.39 23.55
CA GLU A 63 10.44 -7.65 23.69
C GLU A 63 11.43 -8.38 24.61
N ASN A 64 10.96 -8.87 25.77
CA ASN A 64 11.83 -9.60 26.70
C ASN A 64 12.20 -10.99 26.19
N GLU A 65 11.31 -11.66 25.46
CA GLU A 65 11.52 -13.02 24.95
C GLU A 65 12.44 -13.06 23.72
N THR A 66 12.52 -11.96 22.97
CA THR A 66 13.24 -11.89 21.68
C THR A 66 14.54 -11.07 21.73
N LEU A 67 14.90 -10.55 22.90
CA LEU A 67 16.16 -9.83 23.09
C LEU A 67 17.37 -10.71 22.75
N PRO A 68 18.28 -10.26 21.87
CA PRO A 68 19.48 -11.01 21.55
C PRO A 68 20.50 -10.95 22.69
N ASP A 69 21.18 -12.07 22.94
CA ASP A 69 22.32 -12.12 23.86
C ASP A 69 23.58 -11.61 23.15
N ALA A 70 24.04 -10.42 23.55
CA ALA A 70 25.23 -9.79 22.99
C ALA A 70 26.53 -10.59 23.24
N SER A 71 26.57 -11.45 24.26
CA SER A 71 27.76 -12.25 24.56
C SER A 71 28.02 -13.36 23.53
N LEU A 72 27.01 -13.71 22.71
CA LEU A 72 27.12 -14.74 21.68
C LEU A 72 28.17 -14.43 20.60
N ILE A 73 28.51 -13.17 20.40
CA ILE A 73 29.54 -12.79 19.43
C ILE A 73 30.94 -13.20 19.88
N ASP A 74 31.20 -13.32 21.19
CA ASP A 74 32.50 -13.74 21.70
C ASP A 74 32.78 -15.22 21.38
N LEU A 75 31.74 -15.99 21.05
CA LEU A 75 31.84 -17.37 20.57
C LEU A 75 32.23 -17.46 19.09
N GLN A 76 32.11 -16.38 18.33
CA GLN A 76 32.36 -16.37 16.89
C GLN A 76 33.85 -16.18 16.59
N ARG A 77 34.42 -17.06 15.75
CA ARG A 77 35.87 -17.05 15.47
C ARG A 77 36.28 -16.02 14.42
N GLU A 78 35.37 -15.66 13.52
CA GLU A 78 35.69 -14.92 12.29
C GLU A 78 35.15 -13.49 12.29
N ILE A 79 34.18 -13.18 13.15
CA ILE A 79 33.54 -11.87 13.19
C ILE A 79 33.86 -11.16 14.49
N GLN A 80 33.92 -9.83 14.43
CA GLN A 80 34.27 -8.97 15.56
C GLN A 80 33.31 -7.79 15.64
N TRP A 81 33.08 -7.25 16.84
CA TRP A 81 32.14 -6.15 17.07
C TRP A 81 32.33 -4.93 16.16
N PHE A 82 33.57 -4.56 15.86
CA PHE A 82 33.86 -3.40 15.01
C PHE A 82 33.39 -3.60 13.55
N MET A 83 33.07 -4.82 13.14
CA MET A 83 32.54 -5.11 11.81
C MET A 83 31.06 -4.75 11.68
N ARG A 84 30.33 -4.70 12.81
CA ARG A 84 28.88 -4.45 12.85
C ARG A 84 28.46 -3.15 12.16
N PRO A 85 29.14 -2.00 12.35
CA PRO A 85 28.78 -0.77 11.62
C PRO A 85 28.80 -0.95 10.09
N TYR A 86 29.81 -1.61 9.53
CA TYR A 86 29.88 -1.83 8.07
C TYR A 86 28.75 -2.71 7.56
N LEU A 87 28.34 -3.72 8.33
CA LEU A 87 27.19 -4.56 7.99
C LEU A 87 25.89 -3.75 8.00
N ILE A 88 25.69 -2.90 9.01
CA ILE A 88 24.51 -2.05 9.10
C ILE A 88 24.46 -1.04 7.94
N ASP A 89 25.59 -0.40 7.60
CA ASP A 89 25.67 0.53 6.47
C ASP A 89 25.29 -0.18 5.16
N PHE A 90 25.83 -1.38 4.93
CA PHE A 90 25.47 -2.19 3.76
C PHE A 90 23.98 -2.54 3.71
N LEU A 91 23.37 -2.95 4.84
CA LEU A 91 21.94 -3.27 4.91
C LEU A 91 21.06 -2.05 4.64
N VAL A 92 21.44 -0.87 5.14
CA VAL A 92 20.73 0.39 4.88
C VAL A 92 20.78 0.77 3.41
N GLU A 93 21.96 0.67 2.78
CA GLU A 93 22.11 0.93 1.35
C GLU A 93 21.29 -0.05 0.49
N ALA A 94 21.35 -1.34 0.82
CA ALA A 94 20.56 -2.37 0.13
C ALA A 94 19.05 -2.15 0.31
N HIS A 95 18.60 -1.86 1.52
CA HIS A 95 17.18 -1.56 1.82
C HIS A 95 16.65 -0.40 0.95
N ALA A 96 17.42 0.68 0.88
CA ALA A 96 17.09 1.84 0.06
C ALA A 96 17.07 1.50 -1.44
N ALA A 97 18.04 0.72 -1.92
CA ALA A 97 18.12 0.31 -3.33
C ALA A 97 16.91 -0.53 -3.78
N PHE A 98 16.32 -1.32 -2.88
CA PHE A 98 15.13 -2.13 -3.16
C PHE A 98 13.81 -1.45 -2.79
N ALA A 99 13.84 -0.23 -2.23
CA ALA A 99 12.66 0.50 -1.78
C ALA A 99 11.73 -0.34 -0.88
N LEU A 100 12.33 -1.06 0.08
CA LEU A 100 11.59 -1.90 1.01
C LEU A 100 10.82 -1.06 2.04
N LEU A 101 9.85 -1.68 2.69
CA LEU A 101 9.13 -1.06 3.81
C LEU A 101 10.11 -0.79 4.97
N PRO A 102 9.97 0.33 5.70
CA PRO A 102 10.87 0.66 6.81
C PRO A 102 11.01 -0.47 7.83
N GLU A 103 9.93 -1.18 8.12
CA GLU A 103 9.88 -2.29 9.06
C GLU A 103 10.80 -3.45 8.64
N THR A 104 11.02 -3.64 7.34
CA THR A 104 11.86 -4.73 6.83
C THR A 104 13.32 -4.58 7.27
N LEU A 105 13.83 -3.35 7.42
CA LEU A 105 15.20 -3.11 7.89
C LEU A 105 15.43 -3.63 9.32
N PHE A 106 14.39 -3.60 10.17
CA PHE A 106 14.49 -4.03 11.56
C PHE A 106 14.31 -5.55 11.72
N LEU A 107 13.96 -6.27 10.66
CA LEU A 107 13.81 -7.73 10.63
C LEU A 107 14.99 -8.46 9.97
N THR A 108 15.95 -7.73 9.39
CA THR A 108 17.20 -8.26 8.80
C THR A 108 18.34 -8.24 9.79
#